data_AF-A0A2D0KHC8-F1
#
_entry.id   AF-A0A2D0KHC8-F1
#
_cell.length_a   1.000
_cell.length_b   1.000
_cell.length_c   1.000
_cell.angle_alpha   90.00
_cell.angle_beta   90.00
_cell.angle_gamma   90.00
#
_symmetry.space_group_name_H-M   'P 1'
#
loop_
_entity.id
_entity.type
_entity.pdbx_description
1 polymer ?
#
loop_
_entity_poly.entity_id
_entity_poly.type
_entity_poly.pdbx_seq_one_letter_code
_entity_poly.pdbx_strand_id
1 'polypeptide(L)' 'MSGYDDSAISEDGLYRYDLWRVWDESKPNVMFIGLNPSTADHEINDNTITRCSTFEES' A
#
# COMPACT_ATOMS: atom_id res chain seq x y z
N MET A 1 -9.28 13.27 13.22
CA MET A 1 -8.11 12.54 13.76
C MET A 1 -6.92 12.98 12.94
N SER A 2 -6.01 13.77 13.51
CA SER A 2 -4.80 14.27 12.84
C SER A 2 -3.64 13.32 13.13
N GLY A 3 -3.19 12.56 12.13
CA GLY A 3 -2.03 11.68 12.30
C GLY A 3 -1.78 10.67 11.19
N TYR A 4 -2.36 10.86 10.00
CA TYR A 4 -1.99 10.10 8.81
C TYR A 4 -0.82 10.86 8.15
N ASP A 5 0.38 10.66 8.67
CA ASP A 5 1.60 11.06 7.97
C ASP A 5 1.82 10.00 6.87
N ASP A 6 1.82 10.44 5.62
CA ASP A 6 1.87 9.59 4.44
C ASP A 6 3.10 8.66 4.53
N SER A 7 2.85 7.38 4.82
CA SER A 7 3.80 6.26 4.81
C SER A 7 5.26 6.63 5.06
N ALA A 8 5.76 6.42 6.28
CA ALA A 8 7.17 6.64 6.59
C ALA A 8 8.09 5.87 5.62
N ILE A 9 8.94 6.61 4.91
CA ILE A 9 10.00 6.08 4.04
C ILE A 9 11.28 5.92 4.89
N SER A 10 12.03 4.84 4.68
CA SER A 10 13.33 4.63 5.34
C SER A 10 14.32 5.76 5.05
N GLU A 11 15.32 5.94 5.92
CA GLU A 11 16.33 7.01 5.79
C GLU A 11 17.10 6.96 4.45
N ASP A 12 17.25 5.78 3.87
CA ASP A 12 17.88 5.55 2.56
C ASP A 12 16.92 5.70 1.36
N GLY A 13 15.63 5.95 1.60
CA GLY A 13 14.62 6.11 0.57
C GLY A 13 14.18 4.80 -0.11
N LEU A 14 14.71 3.65 0.32
CA LEU A 14 14.54 2.37 -0.39
C LEU A 14 13.31 1.58 0.05
N TYR A 15 12.82 1.80 1.27
CA TYR A 15 11.78 1.00 1.86
C TYR A 15 10.62 1.86 2.32
N ARG A 16 9.42 1.37 2.01
CA ARG A 16 8.16 1.84 2.58
C ARG A 16 7.56 0.67 3.37
N TYR A 17 7.40 0.86 4.67
CA TYR A 17 6.94 -0.22 5.55
C TYR A 17 5.42 -0.41 5.49
N ASP A 18 4.70 0.70 5.38
CA ASP A 18 3.25 0.71 5.37
C ASP A 18 2.76 1.51 4.17
N LEU A 19 1.80 0.95 3.43
CA LEU A 19 1.10 1.66 2.35
C LEU A 19 -0.39 1.56 2.62
N TRP A 20 -1.05 2.71 2.68
CA TRP A 20 -2.49 2.81 2.92
C TRP A 20 -3.16 3.48 1.74
N ARG A 21 -4.28 2.92 1.31
CA ARG A 21 -5.11 3.51 0.25
C ARG A 21 -6.57 3.25 0.57
N VAL A 22 -7.39 4.27 0.43
CA VAL A 22 -8.84 4.18 0.60
C VAL A 22 -9.48 4.53 -0.71
N TRP A 23 -10.21 3.56 -1.28
CA TRP A 23 -10.94 3.75 -2.52
C TRP A 23 -12.44 3.98 -2.29
N ASP A 24 -13.00 3.36 -1.24
CA ASP A 24 -14.40 3.49 -0.84
C ASP A 24 -14.50 3.34 0.69
N GLU A 25 -14.84 4.42 1.38
CA GLU A 25 -14.96 4.46 2.85
C GLU A 25 -16.15 3.64 3.39
N SER A 26 -17.08 3.22 2.52
CA SER A 26 -18.26 2.44 2.92
C SER A 26 -17.99 0.94 3.07
N LYS A 27 -16.85 0.45 2.58
CA LYS A 27 -16.47 -0.96 2.60
C LYS A 27 -15.55 -1.29 3.79
N PRO A 28 -15.53 -2.55 4.26
CA PRO A 28 -14.56 -2.99 5.26
C PRO A 28 -13.11 -2.87 4.75
N ASN A 29 -12.19 -2.57 5.66
CA ASN A 29 -10.76 -2.53 5.35
C ASN A 29 -10.22 -3.95 5.09
N VAL A 30 -9.29 -4.06 4.13
CA VAL A 30 -8.52 -5.27 3.86
C VAL A 30 -7.04 -4.98 4.11
N MET A 31 -6.32 -5.95 4.69
CA MET A 31 -4.87 -5.86 4.92
C MET A 31 -4.16 -6.94 4.12
N PHE A 32 -3.18 -6.52 3.32
CA PHE A 32 -2.28 -7.42 2.61
C PHE A 32 -0.90 -7.40 3.28
N ILE A 33 -0.32 -8.57 3.53
CA ILE A 33 1.07 -8.70 4.02
C ILE A 33 1.94 -9.16 2.84
N GLY A 34 2.70 -8.24 2.27
CA GLY A 34 3.66 -8.54 1.20
C GLY A 34 4.91 -9.21 1.77
N LEU A 35 5.15 -10.48 1.43
CA LEU A 35 6.33 -11.24 1.87
C LEU A 35 7.49 -11.26 0.85
N ASN A 36 7.33 -10.55 -0.27
CA ASN A 36 8.34 -10.40 -1.31
C ASN A 36 8.98 -9.01 -1.24
N PRO A 37 10.25 -8.85 -1.67
CA PRO A 37 10.80 -7.51 -1.92
C PRO A 37 9.99 -6.85 -3.04
N SER A 38 9.11 -5.93 -2.65
CA SER A 38 8.33 -5.09 -3.55
C SER A 38 9.18 -3.90 -3.97
N THR A 39 9.08 -3.51 -5.24
CA THR A 39 9.70 -2.27 -5.78
C THR A 39 8.64 -1.23 -6.11
N ALA A 40 7.40 -1.41 -5.63
CA ALA A 40 6.35 -0.44 -5.84
C ALA A 40 6.70 0.86 -5.10
N ASP A 41 6.52 1.98 -5.78
CA ASP A 41 6.66 3.30 -5.17
C ASP A 41 5.28 4.00 -5.10
N HIS A 42 5.26 5.33 -4.99
CA HIS A 42 3.99 6.08 -4.94
C HIS A 42 3.38 6.37 -6.31
N GLU A 43 4.16 6.26 -7.38
CA GLU A 43 3.76 6.53 -8.77
C GLU A 43 3.58 5.23 -9.57
N ILE A 44 4.36 4.19 -9.25
CA ILE A 44 4.48 2.95 -10.01
C ILE A 44 4.13 1.77 -9.13
N ASN A 45 3.03 1.10 -9.47
CA ASN A 45 2.67 -0.18 -8.90
C ASN A 45 3.56 -1.28 -9.49
N ASP A 46 4.03 -2.20 -8.64
CA ASP A 46 4.65 -3.43 -9.10
C ASP A 46 3.63 -4.58 -9.24
N ASN A 47 4.11 -5.76 -9.65
CA ASN A 47 3.27 -6.96 -9.78
C ASN A 47 2.63 -7.41 -8.46
N THR A 48 3.18 -7.00 -7.31
CA THR A 48 2.65 -7.35 -5.98
C THR A 48 1.41 -6.52 -5.68
N ILE A 49 1.47 -5.20 -5.90
CA ILE A 49 0.34 -4.29 -5.70
C ILE A 49 -0.78 -4.54 -6.70
N THR A 50 -0.44 -4.80 -7.96
CA THR A 50 -1.43 -5.06 -9.03
C THR A 50 -2.32 -6.27 -8.70
N ARG A 51 -1.76 -7.33 -8.09
CA ARG A 51 -2.54 -8.50 -7.65
C ARG A 51 -3.41 -8.22 -6.43
N CYS A 52 -3.04 -7.27 -5.58
CA CYS A 52 -3.86 -6.89 -4.41
C CYS A 52 -5.12 -6.14 -4.86
N SER A 53 -5.01 -5.24 -5.83
CA SER A 53 -6.16 -4.48 -6.36
C SER A 53 -7.25 -5.37 -6.96
N THR A 54 -6.91 -6.51 -7.57
CA THR A 54 -7.93 -7.44 -8.09
C THR A 54 -8.82 -8.07 -7.03
N PHE A 55 -8.40 -8.11 -5.75
CA PHE A 55 -9.26 -8.61 -4.66
C PHE A 55 -10.27 -7.57 -4.17
N GLU A 56 -10.15 -6.31 -4.59
CA GLU A 56 -11.08 -5.24 -4.23
C GLU A 56 -12.28 -5.17 -5.19
N GLU A 57 -12.11 -5.65 -6.43
CA GLU A 57 -13.15 -5.66 -7.48
C GLU A 57 -14.13 -6.84 -7.38
N SER A 58 -13.80 -7.88 -6.61
CA SER A 58 -14.64 -9.07 -6.38
C SER A 58 -15.57 -8.92 -5.19
#